data_AF-A0A9P5EHD5-F1
#
_entry.id   AF-A0A9P5EHD5-F1
#
_cell.length_a   1.000
_cell.length_b   1.000
_cell.length_c   1.000
_cell.angle_alpha   90.00
_cell.angle_beta   90.00
_cell.angle_gamma   90.00
#
_symmetry.space_group_name_H-M   'P 1'
#
loop_
_entity.id
_entity.type
_entity.pdbx_description
1 polymer ?
#
loop_
_entity_poly.entity_id
_entity_poly.type
_entity_poly.pdbx_seq_one_letter_code
_entity_poly.pdbx_strand_id
1 'polypeptide(L)'
;MIKLKLIGITDDNRDGRYQEKGVFDYTYALERCYATGALYIGMFEDDIILAEGWFMRILQGLSEICDSSNWLFMRLFNQERSTGWSSREIGGNNEFLIILGIDIGTAASVWFVRRHWRGSRKYLDMETLAVTAFILVPGLIVLLYQSGKASLFPPSPGVFKEPFGCCSQAMIFPRAQVPLVIDSLKERKEEQIDLMLDEIASSNGLDRYALYPVLAHYIGIDSARKTAKDEAQAIWIMAFENHNPRTLKKEQNKLLESYALWREKVEQDSVDSMYLDELS
;
A
#
# COMPACT_ATOMS: atom_id res chain seq x y z
N MET A 1 -2.96 2.82 -26.54
CA MET A 1 -3.95 1.72 -26.42
C MET A 1 -3.45 0.73 -25.37
N ILE A 2 -4.14 0.61 -24.23
CA ILE A 2 -3.74 -0.30 -23.13
C ILE A 2 -4.26 -1.70 -23.46
N LYS A 3 -3.38 -2.70 -23.52
CA LYS A 3 -3.75 -4.10 -23.73
C LYS A 3 -3.72 -4.84 -22.41
N LEU A 4 -4.89 -5.24 -21.91
CA LEU A 4 -5.00 -6.13 -20.76
C LEU A 4 -4.96 -7.58 -21.27
N LYS A 5 -4.01 -8.38 -20.79
CA LYS A 5 -3.91 -9.81 -21.12
C LYS A 5 -3.85 -10.61 -19.82
N LEU A 6 -4.91 -11.37 -19.55
CA LEU A 6 -4.95 -12.32 -18.45
C LEU A 6 -4.27 -13.61 -18.90
N ILE A 7 -3.31 -14.07 -18.11
CA ILE A 7 -2.59 -15.33 -18.34
C ILE A 7 -2.82 -16.19 -17.10
N GLY A 8 -3.71 -17.19 -17.20
CA GLY A 8 -3.85 -18.22 -16.18
C GLY A 8 -2.81 -19.31 -16.41
N ILE A 9 -2.05 -19.66 -15.37
CA ILE A 9 -1.05 -20.73 -15.43
C ILE A 9 -1.60 -21.91 -14.62
N THR A 10 -1.61 -23.10 -15.24
CA THR A 10 -2.21 -24.31 -14.67
C THR A 10 -1.17 -25.11 -13.87
N ASP A 11 -1.64 -25.74 -12.79
CA ASP A 11 -0.81 -26.50 -11.84
C ASP A 11 -0.56 -27.93 -12.35
N ASP A 12 0.68 -28.31 -12.68
CA ASP A 12 1.09 -29.73 -12.81
C ASP A 12 1.90 -30.12 -11.56
N ASN A 13 1.19 -30.70 -10.60
CA ASN A 13 1.62 -30.89 -9.21
C ASN A 13 2.32 -32.24 -9.00
N ARG A 14 3.58 -32.38 -9.43
CA ARG A 14 4.31 -33.65 -9.25
C ARG A 14 5.49 -33.61 -8.29
N ASP A 15 6.13 -32.46 -8.06
CA ASP A 15 7.47 -32.44 -7.41
C ASP A 15 7.62 -31.59 -6.14
N GLY A 16 6.58 -30.90 -5.65
CA GLY A 16 6.67 -30.14 -4.38
C GLY A 16 7.61 -28.93 -4.38
N ARG A 17 8.13 -28.51 -5.55
CA ARG A 17 9.01 -27.34 -5.75
C ARG A 17 8.21 -26.06 -6.04
N TYR A 18 7.47 -25.60 -5.02
CA TYR A 18 6.53 -24.47 -5.17
C TYR A 18 7.22 -23.12 -5.46
N GLN A 19 8.42 -22.90 -4.93
CA GLN A 19 9.17 -21.65 -5.15
C GLN A 19 9.71 -21.56 -6.59
N GLU A 20 10.33 -22.63 -7.09
CA GLU A 20 10.80 -22.73 -8.49
C GLU A 20 9.65 -22.53 -9.47
N LYS A 21 8.50 -23.18 -9.23
CA LYS A 21 7.29 -22.98 -10.03
C LYS A 21 6.79 -21.54 -9.96
N GLY A 22 6.77 -20.92 -8.78
CA GLY A 22 6.38 -19.51 -8.61
C GLY A 22 7.24 -18.56 -9.46
N VAL A 23 8.55 -18.75 -9.46
CA VAL A 23 9.49 -17.98 -10.31
C VAL A 23 9.23 -18.23 -11.80
N PHE A 24 9.04 -19.48 -12.19
CA PHE A 24 8.73 -19.83 -13.58
C PHE A 24 7.41 -19.20 -14.05
N ASP A 25 6.35 -19.33 -13.27
CA ASP A 25 5.02 -18.83 -13.60
C ASP A 25 5.04 -17.29 -13.72
N TYR A 26 5.70 -16.63 -12.76
CA TYR A 26 5.82 -15.17 -12.73
C TYR A 26 6.62 -14.63 -13.91
N THR A 27 7.78 -15.21 -14.21
CA THR A 27 8.63 -14.80 -15.33
C THR A 27 7.96 -15.07 -16.68
N TYR A 28 7.31 -16.23 -16.84
CA TYR A 28 6.56 -16.57 -18.06
C TYR A 28 5.43 -15.57 -18.33
N ALA A 29 4.65 -15.22 -17.32
CA ALA A 29 3.59 -14.22 -17.44
C ALA A 29 4.15 -12.83 -17.82
N LEU A 30 5.24 -12.39 -17.16
CA LEU A 30 5.90 -11.13 -17.49
C LEU A 30 6.41 -11.10 -18.94
N GLU A 31 7.06 -12.15 -19.42
CA GLU A 31 7.54 -12.24 -20.80
C GLU A 31 6.41 -12.11 -21.82
N ARG A 32 5.32 -12.84 -21.59
CA ARG A 32 4.15 -12.84 -22.48
C ARG A 32 3.42 -11.51 -22.48
N CYS A 33 3.38 -10.81 -21.34
CA CYS A 33 2.85 -9.46 -21.24
C CYS A 33 3.80 -8.44 -21.89
N TYR A 34 5.11 -8.58 -21.69
CA TYR A 34 6.13 -7.72 -22.29
C TYR A 34 6.09 -7.77 -23.82
N ALA A 35 5.88 -8.95 -24.41
CA ALA A 35 5.76 -9.14 -25.85
C ALA A 35 4.57 -8.40 -26.48
N THR A 36 3.58 -7.96 -25.70
CA THR A 36 2.39 -7.26 -26.24
C THR A 36 2.65 -5.80 -26.63
N GLY A 37 3.76 -5.22 -26.18
CA GLY A 37 4.07 -3.79 -26.35
C GLY A 37 3.38 -2.87 -25.33
N ALA A 38 2.76 -3.40 -24.27
CA ALA A 38 2.13 -2.58 -23.23
C ALA A 38 3.17 -1.73 -22.47
N LEU A 39 2.81 -0.48 -22.15
CA LEU A 39 3.64 0.48 -21.39
C LEU A 39 3.74 0.15 -19.90
N TYR A 40 2.68 -0.45 -19.36
CA TYR A 40 2.60 -0.93 -17.99
C TYR A 40 2.10 -2.36 -18.00
N ILE A 41 2.60 -3.18 -17.08
CA ILE A 41 2.22 -4.58 -16.93
C ILE A 41 1.65 -4.77 -15.54
N GLY A 42 0.39 -5.21 -15.47
CA GLY A 42 -0.22 -5.63 -14.20
C GLY A 42 0.01 -7.12 -13.97
N MET A 43 0.53 -7.44 -12.79
CA MET A 43 0.70 -8.80 -12.28
C MET A 43 -0.25 -9.00 -11.11
N PHE A 44 -1.08 -10.03 -11.21
CA PHE A 44 -2.14 -10.35 -10.25
C PHE A 44 -2.06 -11.84 -9.93
N GLU A 45 -2.07 -12.18 -8.64
CA GLU A 45 -2.25 -13.56 -8.17
C GLU A 45 -3.73 -13.99 -8.34
N ASP A 46 -3.99 -15.28 -8.24
CA ASP A 46 -5.29 -15.92 -8.52
C ASP A 46 -6.35 -15.66 -7.45
N ASP A 47 -5.97 -15.63 -6.17
CA ASP A 47 -6.90 -15.50 -5.04
C ASP A 47 -7.10 -14.05 -4.59
N ILE A 48 -7.33 -13.14 -5.53
CA ILE A 48 -7.59 -11.72 -5.23
C ILE A 48 -8.99 -11.25 -5.63
N ILE A 49 -9.51 -10.29 -4.87
CA ILE A 49 -10.64 -9.44 -5.28
C ILE A 49 -10.14 -8.02 -5.50
N LEU A 50 -10.61 -7.42 -6.60
CA LEU A 50 -10.34 -6.03 -6.95
C LEU A 50 -11.53 -5.13 -6.59
N ALA A 51 -11.24 -3.93 -6.11
CA ALA A 51 -12.24 -2.91 -5.81
C ALA A 51 -12.95 -2.41 -7.09
N GLU A 52 -14.20 -1.97 -6.96
CA GLU A 52 -14.93 -1.32 -8.07
C GLU A 52 -14.15 -0.09 -8.58
N GLY A 53 -14.01 0.04 -9.89
CA GLY A 53 -13.25 1.15 -10.50
C GLY A 53 -11.72 1.07 -10.31
N TRP A 54 -11.18 -0.07 -9.87
CA TRP A 54 -9.74 -0.30 -9.66
C TRP A 54 -8.88 0.23 -10.81
N PHE A 55 -9.28 -0.04 -12.05
CA PHE A 55 -8.48 0.31 -13.23
C PHE A 55 -8.31 1.83 -13.40
N MET A 56 -9.39 2.61 -13.22
CA MET A 56 -9.31 4.07 -13.33
C MET A 56 -8.44 4.67 -12.23
N ARG A 57 -8.47 4.09 -11.03
CA ARG A 57 -7.61 4.50 -9.92
C ARG A 57 -6.15 4.16 -10.13
N ILE A 58 -5.85 3.03 -10.77
CA ILE A 58 -4.48 2.73 -11.21
C ILE A 58 -3.99 3.80 -12.16
N LEU A 59 -4.78 4.15 -13.18
CA LEU A 59 -4.38 5.18 -14.14
C LEU A 59 -4.15 6.54 -13.47
N GLN A 60 -5.04 6.90 -12.54
CA GLN A 60 -4.86 8.09 -11.72
C GLN A 60 -3.55 8.03 -10.90
N GLY A 61 -3.30 6.92 -10.20
CA GLY A 61 -2.08 6.75 -9.44
C GLY A 61 -0.81 6.78 -10.30
N LEU A 62 -0.84 6.14 -11.47
CA LEU A 62 0.28 6.20 -12.43
C LEU A 62 0.55 7.63 -12.90
N SER A 63 -0.48 8.49 -12.99
CA SER A 63 -0.31 9.91 -13.34
C SER A 63 0.34 10.75 -12.24
N GLU A 64 0.30 10.28 -10.99
CA GLU A 64 0.96 10.93 -9.84
C GLU A 64 2.46 10.58 -9.76
N ILE A 65 2.91 9.53 -10.46
CA ILE A 65 4.32 9.14 -10.52
C ILE A 65 5.04 9.97 -11.60
N CYS A 66 5.69 11.06 -11.17
CA CYS A 66 6.35 12.01 -12.08
C CYS A 66 7.61 11.49 -12.78
N ASP A 67 8.33 10.53 -12.18
CA ASP A 67 9.55 9.94 -12.76
C ASP A 67 9.21 8.58 -13.37
N SER A 68 9.06 8.54 -14.70
CA SER A 68 8.61 7.33 -15.39
C SER A 68 9.60 6.17 -15.37
N SER A 69 10.87 6.41 -14.98
CA SER A 69 11.95 5.44 -15.14
C SER A 69 12.54 4.91 -13.83
N ASN A 70 12.54 5.67 -12.74
CA ASN A 70 13.31 5.30 -11.54
C ASN A 70 12.50 4.54 -10.48
N TRP A 71 11.66 3.58 -10.87
CA TRP A 71 10.86 2.79 -9.94
C TRP A 71 10.56 1.39 -10.47
N LEU A 72 10.49 0.41 -9.58
CA LEU A 72 10.33 -1.00 -9.94
C LEU A 72 8.86 -1.40 -10.11
N PHE A 73 8.02 -1.08 -9.12
CA PHE A 73 6.60 -1.42 -9.12
C PHE A 73 5.75 -0.48 -8.26
N MET A 74 4.44 -0.51 -8.51
CA MET A 74 3.41 0.11 -7.70
C MET A 74 2.47 -0.99 -7.21
N ARG A 75 2.36 -1.15 -5.89
CA ARG A 75 1.46 -2.13 -5.26
C ARG A 75 0.04 -1.60 -5.18
N LEU A 76 -0.90 -2.51 -5.41
CA LEU A 76 -2.33 -2.31 -5.24
C LEU A 76 -2.87 -3.02 -3.99
N PHE A 77 -2.06 -3.94 -3.46
CA PHE A 77 -2.25 -4.66 -2.22
C PHE A 77 -1.17 -4.20 -1.24
N ASN A 78 -1.56 -3.74 -0.04
CA ASN A 78 -0.62 -3.43 1.03
C ASN A 78 -1.09 -4.13 2.31
N GLN A 79 -0.21 -4.92 2.93
CA GLN A 79 -0.52 -5.55 4.20
C GLN A 79 -0.54 -4.50 5.32
N GLU A 80 -1.64 -4.39 6.08
CA GLU A 80 -1.71 -3.41 7.18
C GLU A 80 -0.69 -3.67 8.30
N ARG A 81 -0.24 -4.91 8.44
CA ARG A 81 0.83 -5.27 9.37
C ARG A 81 2.14 -4.55 9.06
N SER A 82 2.46 -4.31 7.79
CA SER A 82 3.72 -3.65 7.42
C SER A 82 3.69 -2.13 7.59
N THR A 83 2.51 -1.53 7.73
CA THR A 83 2.35 -0.09 8.01
C THR A 83 2.13 0.21 9.50
N GLY A 84 2.36 -0.78 10.37
CA GLY A 84 2.18 -0.71 11.82
C GLY A 84 3.22 0.13 12.58
N TRP A 85 3.15 0.07 13.91
CA TRP A 85 4.17 0.65 14.79
C TRP A 85 5.50 -0.11 14.67
N SER A 86 6.61 0.55 15.06
CA SER A 86 7.95 -0.03 14.94
C SER A 86 8.12 -1.31 15.77
N SER A 87 7.43 -1.40 16.91
CA SER A 87 7.38 -2.58 17.75
C SER A 87 5.95 -2.85 18.22
N ARG A 88 5.67 -4.11 18.54
CA ARG A 88 4.42 -4.55 19.16
C ARG A 88 4.55 -4.74 20.68
N GLU A 89 5.79 -4.85 21.16
CA GLU A 89 6.07 -5.02 22.57
C GLU A 89 5.78 -3.73 23.33
N ILE A 90 5.16 -3.86 24.50
CA ILE A 90 4.90 -2.72 25.39
C ILE A 90 6.26 -2.16 25.83
N GLY A 91 6.55 -0.91 25.47
CA GLY A 91 7.82 -0.24 25.73
C GLY A 91 8.73 -0.12 24.50
N GLY A 92 8.42 -0.84 23.41
CA GLY A 92 9.23 -0.87 22.19
C GLY A 92 9.10 0.37 21.29
N ASN A 93 8.12 1.24 21.51
CA ASN A 93 7.93 2.49 20.78
C ASN A 93 8.20 3.74 21.64
N ASN A 94 8.96 3.57 22.73
CA ASN A 94 9.24 4.60 23.74
C ASN A 94 8.00 5.02 24.56
N GLU A 95 7.04 4.13 24.73
CA GLU A 95 5.79 4.37 25.46
C GLU A 95 6.06 4.92 26.86
N PHE A 96 7.05 4.38 27.58
CA PHE A 96 7.40 4.83 28.93
C PHE A 96 7.90 6.28 28.98
N LEU A 97 8.68 6.70 27.98
CA LEU A 97 9.17 8.09 27.90
C LEU A 97 8.02 9.05 27.53
N ILE A 98 7.11 8.62 26.66
CA ILE A 98 5.93 9.39 26.27
C ILE A 98 5.00 9.57 27.48
N ILE A 99 4.72 8.50 28.22
CA ILE A 99 3.93 8.54 29.46
C ILE A 99 4.56 9.52 30.45
N LEU A 100 5.87 9.39 30.72
CA LEU A 100 6.58 10.29 31.62
C LEU A 100 6.50 11.76 31.17
N GLY A 101 6.66 12.02 29.87
CA GLY A 101 6.56 13.38 29.31
C GLY A 101 5.16 13.98 29.48
N ILE A 102 4.11 13.19 29.23
CA ILE A 102 2.71 13.62 29.41
C ILE A 102 2.41 13.87 30.89
N ASP A 103 2.89 13.00 31.78
CA ASP A 103 2.69 13.15 33.22
C ASP A 103 3.41 14.40 33.77
N ILE A 104 4.64 14.67 33.33
CA ILE A 104 5.35 15.91 33.68
C ILE A 104 4.59 17.14 33.15
N GLY A 105 4.11 17.09 31.91
CA GLY A 105 3.37 18.19 31.29
C GLY A 105 2.04 18.47 32.00
N THR A 106 1.29 17.43 32.35
CA THR A 106 0.04 17.53 33.11
C THR A 106 0.28 18.04 34.53
N ALA A 107 1.29 17.51 35.24
CA ALA A 107 1.67 17.99 36.57
C ALA A 107 2.11 19.46 36.56
N ALA A 108 2.92 19.89 35.60
CA ALA A 108 3.36 21.27 35.44
C ALA A 108 2.18 22.21 35.16
N SER A 109 1.26 21.80 34.26
CA SER A 109 0.05 22.55 33.94
C SER A 109 -0.85 22.73 35.16
N VAL A 110 -1.04 21.65 35.93
CA VAL A 110 -1.83 21.68 37.18
C VAL A 110 -1.16 22.56 38.23
N TRP A 111 0.15 22.48 38.38
CA TRP A 111 0.90 23.34 39.30
C TRP A 111 0.74 24.82 38.94
N PHE A 112 0.86 25.16 37.66
CA PHE A 112 0.67 26.52 37.15
C PHE A 112 -0.76 27.03 37.42
N VAL A 113 -1.77 26.23 37.06
CA VAL A 113 -3.18 26.58 37.27
C VAL A 113 -3.51 26.76 38.76
N ARG A 114 -2.98 25.90 39.65
CA ARG A 114 -3.18 26.02 41.11
C ARG A 114 -2.47 27.24 41.72
N ARG A 115 -1.44 27.77 41.06
CA ARG A 115 -0.71 28.98 41.46
C ARG A 115 -1.48 30.25 41.08
N HIS A 116 -2.05 30.28 39.88
CA HIS A 116 -2.74 31.46 39.35
C HIS A 116 -4.22 31.55 39.71
N TRP A 117 -4.93 30.42 39.84
CA TRP A 117 -6.35 30.38 40.18
C TRP A 117 -6.61 29.60 41.47
N ARG A 118 -7.04 30.29 42.52
CA ARG A 118 -7.30 29.67 43.83
C ARG A 118 -8.53 28.75 43.83
N GLY A 119 -9.53 29.02 42.98
CA GLY A 119 -10.76 28.24 42.89
C GLY A 119 -10.60 26.85 42.26
N SER A 120 -9.57 26.63 41.43
CA SER A 120 -9.31 25.35 40.76
C SER A 120 -8.77 24.27 41.71
N ARG A 121 -8.24 24.67 42.88
CA ARG A 121 -7.67 23.76 43.88
C ARG A 121 -8.67 22.73 44.43
N LYS A 122 -9.97 23.03 44.35
CA LYS A 122 -11.04 22.11 44.78
C LYS A 122 -11.25 20.95 43.80
N TYR A 123 -10.90 21.14 42.53
CA TYR A 123 -11.14 20.16 41.46
C TYR A 123 -9.87 19.42 41.01
N LEU A 124 -8.70 19.83 41.49
CA LEU A 124 -7.39 19.27 41.15
C LEU A 124 -6.74 18.66 42.40
N ASP A 125 -7.38 17.64 42.97
CA ASP A 125 -6.85 16.91 44.13
C ASP A 125 -5.72 15.94 43.73
N MET A 126 -4.96 15.46 44.71
CA MET A 126 -3.81 14.59 44.44
C MET A 126 -4.24 13.17 44.04
N GLU A 127 -5.42 12.72 44.48
CA GLU A 127 -5.96 11.40 44.15
C GLU A 127 -6.32 11.31 42.67
N THR A 128 -7.03 12.30 42.13
CA THR A 128 -7.36 12.36 40.70
C THR A 128 -6.10 12.46 39.84
N LEU A 129 -5.09 13.22 40.29
CA LEU A 129 -3.81 13.31 39.59
C LEU A 129 -3.06 11.97 39.60
N ALA A 130 -3.04 11.26 40.73
CA ALA A 130 -2.42 9.95 40.83
C ALA A 130 -3.12 8.92 39.94
N VAL A 131 -4.45 8.87 39.94
CA VAL A 131 -5.23 7.99 39.05
C VAL A 131 -4.97 8.34 37.58
N THR A 132 -4.90 9.62 37.26
CA THR A 132 -4.63 10.07 35.88
C THR A 132 -3.23 9.63 35.43
N ALA A 133 -2.20 9.87 36.24
CA ALA A 133 -0.82 9.58 35.88
C ALA A 133 -0.47 8.09 35.90
N PHE A 134 -0.99 7.31 36.85
CA PHE A 134 -0.60 5.90 37.00
C PHE A 134 -1.55 4.90 36.32
N ILE A 135 -2.76 5.33 35.95
CA ILE A 135 -3.77 4.43 35.36
C ILE A 135 -4.21 4.95 33.99
N LEU A 136 -4.75 6.17 33.93
CA LEU A 136 -5.39 6.67 32.71
C LEU A 136 -4.38 6.92 31.58
N VAL A 137 -3.31 7.67 31.85
CA VAL A 137 -2.29 8.01 30.85
C VAL A 137 -1.57 6.75 30.36
N PRO A 138 -1.04 5.85 31.22
CA PRO A 138 -0.43 4.61 30.77
C PRO A 138 -1.42 3.73 29.99
N GLY A 139 -2.65 3.59 30.48
CA GLY A 139 -3.68 2.80 29.82
C GLY A 139 -3.99 3.31 28.41
N LEU A 140 -4.19 4.62 28.24
CA LEU A 140 -4.49 5.21 26.93
C LEU A 140 -3.31 5.13 25.97
N ILE A 141 -2.08 5.36 26.44
CA ILE A 141 -0.88 5.26 25.59
C ILE A 141 -0.66 3.82 25.14
N VAL A 142 -0.74 2.85 26.05
CA VAL A 142 -0.65 1.43 25.68
C VAL A 142 -1.77 1.07 24.70
N LEU A 143 -3.02 1.46 24.96
CA LEU A 143 -4.13 1.18 24.03
C LEU A 143 -3.91 1.80 22.65
N LEU A 144 -3.37 3.02 22.56
CA LEU A 144 -3.07 3.67 21.28
C LEU A 144 -2.06 2.86 20.46
N TYR A 145 -0.96 2.41 21.07
CA TYR A 145 0.03 1.58 20.38
C TYR A 145 -0.49 0.17 20.08
N GLN A 146 -1.37 -0.39 20.92
CA GLN A 146 -1.97 -1.69 20.65
C GLN A 146 -3.10 -1.65 19.61
N SER A 147 -3.74 -0.49 19.38
CA SER A 147 -4.86 -0.35 18.43
C SER A 147 -4.44 -0.38 16.95
N GLY A 148 -3.14 -0.50 16.65
CA GLY A 148 -2.61 -0.54 15.28
C GLY A 148 -2.63 0.83 14.60
N LYS A 149 -1.50 1.20 13.96
CA LYS A 149 -1.36 2.53 13.34
C LYS A 149 -2.38 2.78 12.23
N ALA A 150 -2.62 1.79 11.36
CA ALA A 150 -3.55 1.93 10.24
C ALA A 150 -5.01 2.16 10.69
N SER A 151 -5.42 1.59 11.82
CA SER A 151 -6.77 1.77 12.38
C SER A 151 -7.01 3.18 12.91
N LEU A 152 -5.99 3.78 13.53
CA LEU A 152 -6.09 5.12 14.13
C LEU A 152 -5.74 6.23 13.13
N PHE A 153 -4.78 5.96 12.25
CA PHE A 153 -4.17 6.90 11.32
C PHE A 153 -4.05 6.25 9.94
N PRO A 154 -5.16 6.04 9.23
CA PRO A 154 -5.12 5.45 7.89
C PRO A 154 -4.34 6.38 6.94
N PRO A 155 -3.56 5.81 5.99
CA PRO A 155 -2.91 6.60 4.96
C PRO A 155 -3.92 7.44 4.17
N SER A 156 -3.54 8.68 3.85
CA SER A 156 -4.30 9.51 2.92
C SER A 156 -4.37 8.85 1.54
N PRO A 157 -5.45 9.06 0.77
CA PRO A 157 -5.52 8.59 -0.62
C PRO A 157 -4.39 9.16 -1.49
N GLY A 158 -3.87 8.36 -2.42
CA GLY A 158 -2.80 8.74 -3.35
C GLY A 158 -1.71 7.69 -3.48
N VAL A 159 -0.66 8.02 -4.22
CA VAL A 159 0.53 7.18 -4.40
C VAL A 159 1.69 7.65 -3.53
N PHE A 160 2.27 6.72 -2.76
CA PHE A 160 3.36 7.02 -1.83
C PHE A 160 4.56 6.13 -2.11
N LYS A 161 5.77 6.71 -2.00
CA LYS A 161 7.01 5.92 -1.95
C LYS A 161 7.02 5.11 -0.65
N GLU A 162 7.07 3.80 -0.78
CA GLU A 162 7.04 2.88 0.36
C GLU A 162 8.11 1.80 0.13
N PRO A 163 9.34 2.00 0.66
CA PRO A 163 10.46 1.07 0.44
C PRO A 163 10.36 -0.20 1.28
N PHE A 164 9.25 -0.39 1.99
CA PHE A 164 8.97 -1.53 2.86
C PHE A 164 7.61 -2.13 2.50
N GLY A 165 7.32 -3.32 3.00
CA GLY A 165 6.04 -4.00 2.84
C GLY A 165 6.18 -5.32 2.09
N CYS A 166 5.28 -6.25 2.38
CA CYS A 166 5.36 -7.59 1.82
C CYS A 166 4.53 -7.73 0.54
N CYS A 167 4.80 -8.86 -0.10
CA CYS A 167 3.86 -9.62 -0.90
C CYS A 167 3.57 -9.10 -2.32
N SER A 168 3.32 -10.05 -3.24
CA SER A 168 3.26 -9.88 -4.69
C SER A 168 1.87 -10.04 -5.31
N GLN A 169 0.81 -9.94 -4.51
CA GLN A 169 -0.55 -10.30 -4.93
C GLN A 169 -1.09 -9.42 -6.07
N ALA A 170 -0.80 -8.13 -6.04
CA ALA A 170 -1.28 -7.21 -7.06
C ALA A 170 -0.30 -6.03 -7.25
N MET A 171 0.41 -6.04 -8.37
CA MET A 171 1.48 -5.08 -8.69
C MET A 171 1.38 -4.58 -10.12
N ILE A 172 1.77 -3.33 -10.33
CA ILE A 172 1.95 -2.73 -11.65
C ILE A 172 3.43 -2.44 -11.87
N PHE A 173 3.97 -2.90 -12.99
CA PHE A 173 5.35 -2.69 -13.41
C PHE A 173 5.41 -1.72 -14.61
N PRO A 174 6.35 -0.76 -14.63
CA PRO A 174 6.66 -0.02 -15.83
C PRO A 174 7.42 -0.92 -16.81
N ARG A 175 7.08 -0.87 -18.10
CA ARG A 175 7.68 -1.71 -19.14
C ARG A 175 9.22 -1.70 -19.11
N ALA A 176 9.80 -0.53 -18.84
CA ALA A 176 11.25 -0.33 -18.83
C ALA A 176 11.98 -1.26 -17.84
N GLN A 177 11.34 -1.61 -16.71
CA GLN A 177 11.94 -2.44 -15.67
C GLN A 177 11.65 -3.93 -15.82
N VAL A 178 10.74 -4.31 -16.71
CA VAL A 178 10.32 -5.70 -16.87
C VAL A 178 11.47 -6.61 -17.34
N PRO A 179 12.35 -6.23 -18.29
CA PRO A 179 13.51 -7.04 -18.66
C PRO A 179 14.43 -7.31 -17.45
N LEU A 180 14.75 -6.26 -16.67
CA LEU A 180 15.56 -6.39 -15.46
C LEU A 180 14.96 -7.39 -14.47
N VAL A 181 13.64 -7.33 -14.25
CA VAL A 181 12.92 -8.26 -13.36
C VAL A 181 13.01 -9.69 -13.89
N ILE A 182 12.72 -9.91 -15.18
CA ILE A 182 12.75 -11.24 -15.79
C ILE A 182 14.15 -11.86 -15.67
N ASP A 183 15.19 -11.12 -16.03
CA ASP A 183 16.57 -11.61 -16.01
C ASP A 183 17.01 -11.94 -14.57
N SER A 184 16.76 -11.04 -13.61
CA SER A 184 17.10 -11.25 -12.20
C SER A 184 16.38 -12.44 -11.58
N LEU A 185 15.10 -12.63 -11.89
CA LEU A 185 14.31 -13.76 -11.37
C LEU A 185 14.79 -15.10 -11.93
N LYS A 186 15.14 -15.15 -13.22
CA LYS A 186 15.66 -16.37 -13.88
C LYS A 186 17.03 -16.80 -13.35
N GLU A 187 17.88 -15.86 -12.97
CA GLU A 187 19.21 -16.15 -12.42
C GLU A 187 19.12 -16.83 -11.05
N ARG A 188 18.20 -16.38 -10.20
CA ARG A 188 18.09 -16.80 -8.79
C ARG A 188 17.31 -18.10 -8.60
N LYS A 189 16.40 -18.44 -9.53
CA LYS A 189 15.62 -19.71 -9.66
C LYS A 189 14.73 -20.15 -8.49
N GLU A 190 15.13 -19.95 -7.23
CA GLU A 190 14.42 -20.47 -6.06
C GLU A 190 14.46 -19.47 -4.89
N GLU A 191 13.48 -18.56 -4.85
CA GLU A 191 13.22 -17.69 -3.69
C GLU A 191 11.77 -17.17 -3.76
N GLN A 192 11.30 -16.49 -2.71
CA GLN A 192 9.99 -15.85 -2.68
C GLN A 192 10.01 -14.57 -3.54
N ILE A 193 9.04 -14.44 -4.45
CA ILE A 193 8.99 -13.35 -5.45
C ILE A 193 9.07 -11.96 -4.82
N ASP A 194 8.36 -11.74 -3.72
CA ASP A 194 8.36 -10.44 -3.03
C ASP A 194 9.74 -10.08 -2.46
N LEU A 195 10.46 -11.03 -1.85
CA LEU A 195 11.82 -10.83 -1.38
C LEU A 195 12.78 -10.52 -2.55
N MET A 196 12.66 -11.27 -3.64
CA MET A 196 13.47 -11.05 -4.84
C MET A 196 13.22 -9.66 -5.43
N LEU A 197 11.96 -9.24 -5.54
CA LEU A 197 11.61 -7.90 -6.03
C LEU A 197 12.12 -6.80 -5.10
N ASP A 198 12.09 -7.02 -3.79
CA ASP A 198 12.64 -6.09 -2.79
C ASP A 198 14.16 -5.90 -2.96
N GLU A 199 14.88 -7.01 -3.18
CA GLU A 199 16.32 -6.99 -3.41
C GLU A 199 16.67 -6.39 -4.78
N ILE A 200 15.91 -6.70 -5.83
CA ILE A 200 16.07 -6.09 -7.16
C ILE A 200 15.91 -4.57 -7.07
N ALA A 201 14.87 -4.09 -6.37
CA ALA A 201 14.64 -2.66 -6.17
C ALA A 201 15.81 -2.02 -5.42
N SER A 202 16.21 -2.62 -4.30
CA SER A 202 17.23 -2.07 -3.41
C SER A 202 18.62 -2.06 -4.04
N SER A 203 18.99 -3.12 -4.75
CA SER A 203 20.30 -3.23 -5.45
C SER A 203 20.44 -2.29 -6.64
N ASN A 204 19.33 -1.94 -7.30
CA ASN A 204 19.32 -1.04 -8.46
C ASN A 204 18.92 0.40 -8.11
N GLY A 205 18.66 0.71 -6.83
CA GLY A 205 18.24 2.06 -6.40
C GLY A 205 16.87 2.48 -6.93
N LEU A 206 15.99 1.52 -7.22
CA LEU A 206 14.67 1.75 -7.77
C LEU A 206 13.63 1.99 -6.67
N ASP A 207 12.79 3.01 -6.86
CA ASP A 207 11.69 3.29 -5.94
C ASP A 207 10.61 2.19 -5.98
N ARG A 208 9.94 2.00 -4.84
CA ARG A 208 8.75 1.15 -4.69
C ARG A 208 7.59 2.02 -4.27
N TYR A 209 6.47 1.89 -4.94
CA TYR A 209 5.27 2.69 -4.68
C TYR A 209 4.12 1.85 -4.14
N ALA A 210 3.27 2.48 -3.35
CA ALA A 210 2.05 1.93 -2.81
C ALA A 210 0.88 2.88 -3.11
N LEU A 211 -0.22 2.34 -3.64
CA LEU A 211 -1.45 3.10 -3.91
C LEU A 211 -2.45 2.92 -2.77
N TYR A 212 -2.98 4.04 -2.26
CA TYR A 212 -4.02 4.08 -1.23
C TYR A 212 -5.29 4.81 -1.72
N PRO A 213 -6.49 4.38 -1.27
CA PRO A 213 -6.75 3.15 -0.52
C PRO A 213 -6.42 1.90 -1.36
N VAL A 214 -6.19 0.78 -0.68
CA VAL A 214 -5.83 -0.50 -1.33
C VAL A 214 -6.90 -0.92 -2.34
N LEU A 215 -6.48 -1.40 -3.51
CA LEU A 215 -7.42 -1.79 -4.58
C LEU A 215 -7.57 -3.29 -4.75
N ALA A 216 -6.72 -4.07 -4.11
CA ALA A 216 -6.75 -5.52 -4.14
C ALA A 216 -6.81 -6.08 -2.72
N HIS A 217 -7.56 -7.16 -2.55
CA HIS A 217 -7.67 -7.94 -1.32
C HIS A 217 -7.38 -9.40 -1.62
N TYR A 218 -6.71 -10.11 -0.72
CA TYR A 218 -6.36 -11.51 -0.87
C TYR A 218 -7.29 -12.39 -0.05
N ILE A 219 -7.84 -13.46 -0.64
CA ILE A 219 -8.87 -14.33 -0.03
C ILE A 219 -8.37 -15.75 0.21
N GLY A 220 -7.16 -16.07 -0.22
CA GLY A 220 -6.59 -17.40 -0.06
C GLY A 220 -6.40 -17.77 1.42
N ILE A 221 -7.21 -18.72 1.90
CA ILE A 221 -7.08 -19.31 3.25
C ILE A 221 -6.04 -20.46 3.23
N ASP A 222 -5.96 -21.16 2.11
CA ASP A 222 -5.01 -22.24 1.86
C ASP A 222 -4.01 -21.76 0.81
N SER A 223 -2.79 -21.45 1.24
CA SER A 223 -1.72 -21.07 0.32
C SER A 223 -1.27 -22.28 -0.48
N ALA A 224 -1.26 -22.15 -1.81
CA ALA A 224 -0.63 -23.13 -2.71
C ALA A 224 0.85 -23.37 -2.37
N ARG A 225 1.49 -22.43 -1.66
CA ARG A 225 2.87 -22.51 -1.16
C ARG A 225 2.99 -23.17 0.23
N LYS A 226 1.91 -23.75 0.77
CA LYS A 226 1.83 -24.33 2.13
C LYS A 226 2.23 -23.35 3.25
N THR A 227 1.99 -22.06 3.05
CA THR A 227 2.11 -21.06 4.12
C THR A 227 1.25 -21.47 5.31
N ALA A 228 1.75 -21.27 6.53
CA ALA A 228 1.00 -21.58 7.73
C ALA A 228 -0.33 -20.79 7.74
N LYS A 229 -1.43 -21.45 8.14
CA LYS A 229 -2.79 -20.87 8.01
C LYS A 229 -2.95 -19.55 8.77
N ASP A 230 -2.27 -19.43 9.91
CA ASP A 230 -2.21 -18.22 10.71
C ASP A 230 -1.53 -17.08 9.95
N GLU A 231 -0.47 -17.35 9.20
CA GLU A 231 0.19 -16.35 8.36
C GLU A 231 -0.66 -15.95 7.15
N ALA A 232 -1.30 -16.91 6.48
CA ALA A 232 -2.21 -16.63 5.35
C ALA A 232 -3.39 -15.74 5.79
N GLN A 233 -3.98 -16.03 6.95
CA GLN A 233 -5.05 -15.22 7.54
C GLN A 233 -4.57 -13.85 8.03
N ALA A 234 -3.31 -13.73 8.44
CA ALA A 234 -2.73 -12.47 8.93
C ALA A 234 -2.46 -11.43 7.83
N ILE A 235 -2.68 -11.78 6.56
CA ILE A 235 -2.53 -10.89 5.40
C ILE A 235 -3.84 -10.14 5.08
N TRP A 236 -4.94 -10.43 5.80
CA TRP A 236 -6.23 -9.75 5.63
C TRP A 236 -6.13 -8.22 5.74
N ILE A 237 -6.70 -7.51 4.76
CA ILE A 237 -6.74 -6.04 4.72
C ILE A 237 -8.12 -5.54 5.13
N MET A 238 -8.24 -4.96 6.34
CA MET A 238 -9.47 -4.38 6.86
C MET A 238 -9.88 -3.09 6.14
N ALA A 239 -8.92 -2.30 5.69
CA ALA A 239 -9.13 -1.08 4.91
C ALA A 239 -9.83 -1.38 3.58
N PHE A 240 -9.72 -2.60 3.06
CA PHE A 240 -10.46 -3.00 1.86
C PHE A 240 -11.96 -3.10 2.14
N GLU A 241 -12.38 -3.57 3.32
CA GLU A 241 -13.78 -3.69 3.73
C GLU A 241 -14.48 -2.34 3.88
N ASN A 242 -13.70 -1.27 4.10
CA ASN A 242 -14.24 0.09 4.15
C ASN A 242 -14.70 0.61 2.77
N HIS A 243 -14.39 -0.09 1.68
CA HIS A 243 -14.86 0.29 0.35
C HIS A 243 -16.38 0.14 0.23
N ASN A 244 -17.02 1.20 -0.26
CA ASN A 244 -18.43 1.15 -0.65
C ASN A 244 -18.55 1.12 -2.18
N PRO A 245 -19.02 0.02 -2.79
CA PRO A 245 -19.11 -0.12 -4.25
C PRO A 245 -19.93 0.99 -4.92
N ARG A 246 -20.98 1.51 -4.26
CA ARG A 246 -21.82 2.59 -4.83
C ARG A 246 -21.08 3.91 -4.87
N THR A 247 -20.28 4.19 -3.84
CA THR A 247 -19.43 5.40 -3.79
C THR A 247 -18.32 5.28 -4.84
N LEU A 248 -17.64 4.14 -4.89
CA LEU A 248 -16.58 3.85 -5.86
C LEU A 248 -17.05 4.00 -7.30
N LYS A 249 -18.24 3.48 -7.63
CA LYS A 249 -18.82 3.60 -8.97
C LYS A 249 -19.11 5.04 -9.38
N LYS A 250 -19.57 5.88 -8.44
CA LYS A 250 -19.77 7.32 -8.70
C LYS A 250 -18.45 8.02 -8.96
N GLU A 251 -17.41 7.69 -8.20
CA GLU A 251 -16.07 8.24 -8.40
C GLU A 251 -15.46 7.79 -9.73
N GLN A 252 -15.63 6.52 -10.10
CA GLN A 252 -15.24 6.02 -11.41
C GLN A 252 -15.91 6.80 -12.55
N ASN A 253 -17.22 7.04 -12.46
CA ASN A 253 -17.94 7.80 -13.49
C ASN A 253 -17.39 9.23 -13.62
N LYS A 254 -17.10 9.91 -12.50
CA LYS A 254 -16.46 11.23 -12.53
C LYS A 254 -15.08 11.20 -13.20
N LEU A 255 -14.26 10.18 -12.90
CA LEU A 255 -12.97 10.00 -13.54
C LEU A 255 -13.13 9.77 -15.05
N LEU A 256 -14.09 8.96 -15.47
CA LEU A 256 -14.38 8.72 -16.88
C LEU A 256 -14.85 9.98 -17.62
N GLU A 257 -15.74 10.77 -17.02
CA GLU A 257 -16.18 12.05 -17.57
C GLU A 257 -15.00 13.02 -17.74
N SER A 258 -14.15 13.14 -16.72
CA SER A 258 -12.96 13.99 -16.78
C SER A 258 -11.97 13.52 -17.87
N TYR A 259 -11.81 12.21 -18.04
CA TYR A 259 -10.97 11.63 -19.09
C TYR A 259 -11.55 11.84 -20.49
N ALA A 260 -12.88 11.73 -20.65
CA ALA A 260 -13.56 12.00 -21.92
C ALA A 260 -13.37 13.47 -22.34
N LEU A 261 -13.59 14.41 -21.41
CA LEU A 261 -13.37 15.84 -21.64
C LEU A 261 -11.91 16.14 -21.98
N TRP A 262 -10.96 15.52 -21.27
CA TRP A 262 -9.54 15.68 -21.57
C TRP A 262 -9.20 15.16 -22.97
N ARG A 263 -9.74 13.99 -23.36
CA ARG A 263 -9.52 13.44 -24.70
C ARG A 263 -10.09 14.33 -25.80
N GLU A 264 -11.32 14.80 -25.65
CA GLU A 264 -11.94 15.73 -26.60
C GLU A 264 -11.10 17.00 -26.76
N LYS A 265 -10.58 17.54 -25.66
CA LYS A 265 -9.69 18.71 -25.71
C LYS A 265 -8.40 18.43 -26.47
N VAL A 266 -7.73 17.31 -26.20
CA VAL A 266 -6.48 16.94 -26.89
C VAL A 266 -6.71 16.68 -28.38
N GLU A 267 -7.82 16.03 -28.74
CA GLU A 267 -8.21 15.82 -30.14
C GLU A 267 -8.47 17.16 -30.82
N GLN A 268 -9.21 18.09 -30.20
CA GLN A 268 -9.45 19.44 -30.72
C GLN A 268 -8.15 20.24 -30.89
N ASP A 269 -7.28 20.27 -29.87
CA ASP A 269 -6.01 20.99 -29.91
C ASP A 269 -5.08 20.43 -31.02
N SER A 270 -5.12 19.11 -31.26
CA SER A 270 -4.36 18.48 -32.33
C SER A 270 -4.87 18.84 -33.73
N VAL A 271 -6.20 18.95 -33.87
CA VAL A 271 -6.85 19.38 -35.12
C VAL A 271 -6.54 20.85 -35.39
N ASP A 272 -6.64 21.71 -34.38
CA ASP A 272 -6.35 23.13 -34.50
C ASP A 272 -4.86 23.39 -34.82
N SER A 273 -3.95 22.61 -34.24
CA SER A 273 -2.52 22.65 -34.59
C SER A 273 -2.25 22.23 -36.04
N MET A 274 -2.97 21.22 -36.55
CA MET A 274 -2.81 20.76 -37.93
C MET A 274 -3.31 21.80 -38.93
N TYR A 275 -4.39 22.52 -38.61
CA TYR A 275 -4.90 23.62 -39.44
C TYR A 275 -4.00 24.87 -39.40
N LEU A 276 -3.29 25.12 -38.30
CA LEU A 276 -2.33 26.21 -38.21
C LEU A 276 -1.06 25.95 -39.03
N ASP A 277 -0.60 24.70 -39.12
CA ASP A 277 0.52 24.30 -39.98
C ASP A 277 0.17 24.32 -41.48
N GLU A 278 -1.10 24.15 -41.86
CA GLU A 278 -1.57 24.29 -43.25
C GLU A 278 -1.71 25.76 -43.71
N LEU A 279 -1.71 26.72 -42.77
CA LEU A 279 -1.86 28.15 -43.03
C LEU A 279 -0.53 28.94 -43.00
N SER A 280 0.60 28.28 -42.71
CA SER A 280 1.96 28.86 -42.71
C SER A 280 2.77 28.43 -43.95
#